data_AF-A0A0S8A0C1-F1
#
_entry.id   AF-A0A0S8A0C1-F1
#
_cell.length_a   1.000
_cell.length_b   1.000
_cell.length_c   1.000
_cell.angle_alpha   90.00
_cell.angle_beta   90.00
_cell.angle_gamma   90.00
#
_symmetry.space_group_name_H-M   'P 1'
#
loop_
_entity.id
_entity.type
_entity.pdbx_description
1 polymer ?
#
loop_
_entity_poly.entity_id
_entity_poly.type
_entity_poly.pdbx_seq_one_letter_code
_entity_poly.pdbx_strand_id
1 'polypeptide(L)'
;MGLFQKTKASENQADELPKYVDTLLEDSKQSTNEEIDERFSVEGMALNQKYGIDHAVALMRDLPNENSSVIISVVTRTLESANINVVNIIDDAKTKEATLQTQIQQLNEEIAALETQIAEKKEQINVSTAILEETCKVRELLEQADIPHGTQPVAIKSSQHAAKKEAAVKKESAPKMEPMGNLAIEAS
;
A
#
# COMPACT_ATOMS: atom_id res chain seq x y z
N MET A 1 32.32 22.44 34.23
CA MET A 1 32.30 21.02 34.63
C MET A 1 30.83 20.69 34.86
N GLY A 2 30.12 19.99 33.97
CA GLY A 2 30.22 18.53 33.75
C GLY A 2 29.47 17.84 34.89
N LEU A 3 28.46 16.98 34.73
CA LEU A 3 28.19 15.97 33.71
C LEU A 3 26.67 15.70 33.66
N PHE A 4 26.16 15.46 32.45
CA PHE A 4 24.98 14.64 32.20
C PHE A 4 25.19 13.24 32.81
N GLN A 5 24.23 12.73 33.58
CA GLN A 5 24.13 11.28 33.84
C GLN A 5 23.12 10.66 32.88
N LYS A 6 23.61 9.64 32.18
CA LYS A 6 23.01 8.93 31.06
C LYS A 6 22.26 7.70 31.59
N THR A 7 21.03 7.51 31.12
CA THR A 7 20.25 6.27 30.87
C THR A 7 20.68 4.94 31.53
N LYS A 8 19.70 4.24 32.14
CA LYS A 8 19.34 2.81 31.91
C LYS A 8 17.81 2.69 32.11
N ALA A 9 17.00 2.40 31.09
CA ALA A 9 16.61 1.04 30.65
C ALA A 9 16.08 0.21 31.83
N SER A 10 14.76 0.21 32.06
CA SER A 10 13.77 -0.73 31.50
C SER A 10 13.57 -1.95 32.41
N GLU A 11 12.46 -2.02 33.15
CA GLU A 11 11.81 -3.29 33.44
C GLU A 11 10.43 -3.08 34.06
N ASN A 12 9.45 -3.78 33.49
CA ASN A 12 8.15 -4.11 34.06
C ASN A 12 7.15 -2.97 34.25
N GLN A 13 6.59 -2.52 33.13
CA GLN A 13 5.16 -2.22 33.10
C GLN A 13 4.59 -2.99 31.91
N ALA A 14 4.08 -4.18 32.20
CA ALA A 14 3.25 -4.93 31.28
C ALA A 14 2.01 -4.07 31.02
N ASP A 15 1.98 -3.44 29.84
CA ASP A 15 0.81 -2.77 29.30
C ASP A 15 -0.31 -3.81 29.17
N GLU A 16 -1.22 -3.81 30.14
CA GLU A 16 -2.51 -4.45 30.01
C GLU A 16 -3.26 -3.75 28.86
N LEU A 17 -3.28 -4.40 27.71
CA LEU A 17 -4.10 -3.99 26.57
C LEU A 17 -5.57 -3.84 27.03
N PRO A 18 -6.28 -2.77 26.63
CA PRO A 18 -7.66 -2.56 27.02
C PRO A 18 -8.54 -3.73 26.55
N LYS A 19 -9.40 -4.22 27.46
CA LYS A 19 -10.30 -5.39 27.32
C LYS A 19 -11.40 -5.28 26.24
N TYR A 20 -11.25 -4.38 25.27
CA TYR A 20 -12.21 -4.15 24.18
C TYR A 20 -11.79 -4.78 22.84
N VAL A 21 -10.60 -5.40 22.77
CA VAL A 21 -10.15 -6.10 21.55
C VAL A 21 -10.74 -7.51 21.40
N ASP A 22 -11.18 -8.15 22.50
CA ASP A 22 -11.82 -9.47 22.42
C ASP A 22 -13.27 -9.40 21.93
N THR A 23 -14.01 -8.34 22.25
CA THR A 23 -15.43 -8.22 21.88
C THR A 23 -15.69 -7.91 20.41
N LEU A 24 -14.68 -7.45 19.66
CA LEU A 24 -14.81 -7.25 18.20
C LEU A 24 -14.44 -8.49 17.38
N LEU A 25 -13.85 -9.51 18.01
CA LEU A 25 -13.55 -10.79 17.36
C LEU A 25 -14.71 -11.80 17.43
N GLU A 26 -15.76 -11.52 18.20
CA GLU A 26 -16.89 -12.44 18.38
C GLU A 26 -18.04 -12.19 17.39
N ASP A 27 -18.25 -10.95 16.95
CA ASP A 27 -19.29 -10.63 15.96
C ASP A 27 -18.92 -11.01 14.51
N SER A 28 -17.67 -11.39 14.26
CA SER A 28 -17.22 -11.87 12.93
C SER A 28 -17.33 -13.40 12.76
N LYS A 29 -17.87 -14.13 13.75
CA LYS A 29 -17.96 -15.60 13.73
C LYS A 29 -19.33 -16.17 13.31
N GLN A 30 -20.25 -15.34 12.83
CA GLN A 30 -21.57 -15.80 12.36
C GLN A 30 -21.91 -15.28 10.95
N SER A 31 -21.01 -15.47 9.99
CA SER A 31 -21.40 -15.56 8.58
C SER A 31 -20.30 -16.24 7.77
N THR A 32 -19.90 -17.44 8.20
CA THR A 32 -19.29 -18.40 7.27
C THR A 32 -20.45 -19.21 6.68
N ASN A 33 -21.17 -18.61 5.73
CA ASN A 33 -21.87 -19.40 4.75
C ASN A 33 -20.79 -20.25 4.06
N GLU A 34 -20.87 -21.56 4.31
CA GLU A 34 -20.23 -22.60 3.53
C GLU A 34 -20.79 -22.55 2.10
N GLU A 35 -20.34 -21.58 1.31
CA GLU A 35 -20.22 -21.72 -0.14
C GLU A 35 -18.73 -21.61 -0.46
N ILE A 36 -17.97 -22.58 0.05
CA ILE A 36 -16.71 -22.94 -0.58
C ILE A 36 -17.11 -23.50 -1.93
N ASP A 37 -16.99 -22.65 -2.93
CA ASP A 37 -17.13 -22.94 -4.35
C ASP A 37 -16.40 -24.27 -4.65
N GLU A 38 -17.16 -25.34 -4.85
CA GLU A 38 -16.72 -26.65 -5.35
C GLU A 38 -16.23 -26.56 -6.81
N ARG A 39 -15.48 -25.51 -7.16
CA ARG A 39 -14.89 -25.34 -8.49
C ARG A 39 -13.42 -25.70 -8.57
N PHE A 40 -12.78 -26.05 -7.46
CA PHE A 40 -11.41 -26.56 -7.44
C PHE A 40 -11.29 -27.90 -6.71
N SER A 41 -12.21 -28.84 -6.98
CA SER A 41 -11.96 -30.27 -6.76
C SER A 41 -11.00 -30.77 -7.84
N VAL A 42 -9.70 -30.56 -7.63
CA VAL A 42 -8.63 -31.14 -8.46
C VAL A 42 -8.13 -32.42 -7.83
N GLU A 43 -9.02 -33.40 -7.63
CA GLU A 43 -8.58 -34.74 -7.21
C GLU A 43 -9.55 -35.79 -7.79
N GLY A 44 -9.19 -36.31 -8.96
CA GLY A 44 -9.69 -37.57 -9.49
C GLY A 44 -11.03 -37.53 -10.22
N MET A 45 -10.98 -37.60 -11.56
CA MET A 45 -11.44 -38.77 -12.32
C MET A 45 -11.70 -38.41 -13.80
N ALA A 46 -10.68 -38.67 -14.63
CA ALA A 46 -10.87 -39.43 -15.86
C ALA A 46 -9.50 -39.86 -16.35
N LEU A 47 -9.04 -41.05 -15.97
CA LEU A 47 -7.85 -41.70 -16.57
C LEU A 47 -8.17 -42.23 -17.98
N ASN A 48 -8.86 -41.41 -18.77
CA ASN A 48 -8.85 -41.40 -20.22
C ASN A 48 -8.41 -39.99 -20.70
N GLN A 49 -7.64 -39.30 -19.87
CA GLN A 49 -7.06 -38.00 -20.11
C GLN A 49 -6.03 -38.14 -21.22
N LYS A 50 -6.39 -37.62 -22.39
CA LYS A 50 -5.44 -37.32 -23.45
C LYS A 50 -4.29 -36.52 -22.81
N TYR A 51 -3.06 -36.96 -23.01
CA TYR A 51 -1.88 -36.25 -22.53
C TYR A 51 -1.87 -34.82 -23.10
N GLY A 52 -2.00 -33.81 -22.24
CA GLY A 52 -2.09 -32.38 -22.57
C GLY A 52 -0.93 -31.55 -22.00
N ILE A 53 -1.05 -30.22 -22.06
CA ILE A 53 0.02 -29.29 -21.65
C ILE A 53 0.41 -29.43 -20.18
N ASP A 54 -0.54 -29.72 -19.29
CA ASP A 54 -0.25 -29.85 -17.86
C ASP A 54 0.67 -31.01 -17.53
N HIS A 55 0.51 -32.13 -18.22
CA HIS A 55 1.40 -33.27 -18.09
C HIS A 55 2.78 -32.99 -18.69
N ALA A 56 2.85 -32.25 -19.81
CA ALA A 56 4.11 -31.83 -20.40
C ALA A 56 4.88 -30.85 -19.49
N VAL A 57 4.19 -29.91 -18.84
CA VAL A 57 4.78 -28.99 -17.86
C VAL A 57 5.29 -29.75 -16.65
N ALA A 58 4.51 -30.69 -16.10
CA ALA A 58 4.94 -31.54 -14.99
C ALA A 58 6.23 -32.31 -15.34
N LEU A 59 6.24 -32.98 -16.51
CA LEU A 59 7.41 -33.69 -17.00
C LEU A 59 8.64 -32.79 -17.11
N MET A 60 8.48 -31.58 -17.66
CA MET A 60 9.59 -30.64 -17.82
C MET A 60 10.10 -30.08 -16.49
N ARG A 61 9.29 -30.05 -15.43
CA ARG A 61 9.73 -29.64 -14.08
C ARG A 61 10.56 -30.71 -13.36
N ASP A 62 10.31 -31.98 -13.66
CA ASP A 62 11.00 -33.10 -13.04
C ASP A 62 12.37 -33.40 -13.68
N LEU A 63 12.65 -32.81 -14.85
CA LEU A 63 13.89 -33.01 -15.57
C LEU A 63 14.98 -32.02 -15.10
N PRO A 64 16.27 -32.45 -15.05
CA PRO A 64 17.37 -31.55 -14.71
C PRO A 64 17.44 -30.38 -15.70
N ASN A 65 17.69 -29.15 -15.24
CA ASN A 65 17.74 -27.98 -16.13
C ASN A 65 19.04 -27.87 -16.98
N GLU A 66 19.92 -28.85 -16.88
CA GLU A 66 21.20 -28.90 -17.59
C GLU A 66 20.98 -29.40 -19.03
N ASN A 67 21.25 -28.55 -20.03
CA ASN A 67 21.16 -28.87 -21.46
C ASN A 67 19.72 -29.06 -22.01
N SER A 68 18.94 -27.98 -22.01
CA SER A 68 17.55 -27.92 -22.52
C SER A 68 17.37 -28.54 -23.92
N SER A 69 18.32 -28.38 -24.83
CA SER A 69 18.23 -28.95 -26.18
C SER A 69 18.18 -30.48 -26.19
N VAL A 70 18.98 -31.14 -25.34
CA VAL A 70 18.98 -32.61 -25.23
C VAL A 70 17.68 -33.09 -24.62
N ILE A 71 17.20 -32.39 -23.60
CA ILE A 71 15.94 -32.71 -22.92
C ILE A 71 14.75 -32.60 -23.86
N ILE A 72 14.66 -31.52 -24.63
CA ILE A 72 13.58 -31.33 -25.63
C ILE A 72 13.61 -32.48 -26.64
N SER A 73 14.79 -32.89 -27.12
CA SER A 73 14.90 -34.02 -28.06
C SER A 73 14.44 -35.34 -27.44
N VAL A 74 14.86 -35.63 -26.21
CA VAL A 74 14.46 -36.86 -25.48
C VAL A 74 12.97 -36.85 -25.19
N VAL A 75 12.41 -35.74 -24.73
CA VAL A 75 10.97 -35.58 -24.45
C VAL A 75 10.17 -35.74 -25.73
N THR A 76 10.55 -35.06 -26.81
CA THR A 76 9.86 -35.17 -28.11
C THR A 76 9.84 -36.61 -28.59
N ARG A 77 10.98 -37.30 -28.58
CA ARG A 77 11.09 -38.69 -29.01
C ARG A 77 10.34 -39.66 -28.10
N THR A 78 10.29 -39.37 -26.80
CA THR A 78 9.51 -40.14 -25.82
C THR A 78 8.00 -39.97 -26.06
N LEU A 79 7.53 -38.74 -26.30
CA LEU A 79 6.13 -38.45 -26.59
C LEU A 79 5.69 -39.05 -27.93
N GLU A 80 6.53 -38.98 -28.96
CA GLU A 80 6.29 -39.65 -30.25
C GLU A 80 6.18 -41.17 -30.08
N SER A 81 7.04 -41.78 -29.26
CA SER A 81 7.00 -43.22 -28.98
C SER A 81 5.75 -43.64 -28.19
N ALA A 82 5.20 -42.74 -27.38
CA ALA A 82 3.93 -42.93 -26.67
C ALA A 82 2.70 -42.59 -27.53
N ASN A 83 2.89 -42.29 -28.83
CA ASN A 83 1.84 -41.88 -29.76
C ASN A 83 1.08 -40.62 -29.32
N ILE A 84 1.78 -39.70 -28.64
CA ILE A 84 1.24 -38.42 -28.19
C ILE A 84 1.62 -37.34 -29.22
N ASN A 85 0.61 -36.61 -29.71
CA ASN A 85 0.82 -35.56 -30.71
C ASN A 85 1.24 -34.24 -30.06
N VAL A 86 2.50 -33.85 -30.27
CA VAL A 86 3.08 -32.60 -29.76
C VAL A 86 2.33 -31.36 -30.27
N VAL A 87 1.77 -31.40 -31.48
CA VAL A 87 1.00 -30.27 -32.04
C VAL A 87 -0.24 -29.98 -31.19
N ASN A 88 -0.95 -31.02 -30.76
CA ASN A 88 -2.13 -30.87 -29.91
C ASN A 88 -1.77 -30.28 -28.54
N ILE A 89 -0.61 -30.65 -27.98
CA ILE A 89 -0.10 -30.09 -26.72
C ILE A 89 0.22 -28.60 -26.89
N ILE A 90 0.79 -28.20 -28.03
CA ILE A 90 1.10 -26.79 -28.33
C ILE A 90 -0.20 -25.98 -28.45
N ASP A 91 -1.21 -26.49 -29.13
CA ASP A 91 -2.49 -25.78 -29.28
C ASP A 91 -3.24 -25.67 -27.93
N ASP A 92 -3.18 -26.71 -27.10
CA ASP A 92 -3.65 -26.69 -25.71
C ASP A 92 -2.90 -25.63 -24.89
N ALA A 93 -1.58 -25.56 -25.03
CA ALA A 93 -0.75 -24.54 -24.37
C ALA A 93 -1.17 -23.12 -24.75
N LYS A 94 -1.36 -22.85 -26.05
CA LYS A 94 -1.82 -21.52 -26.53
C LYS A 94 -3.19 -21.16 -25.97
N THR A 95 -4.11 -22.12 -25.94
CA THR A 95 -5.46 -21.90 -25.39
C THR A 95 -5.41 -21.56 -23.90
N LYS A 96 -4.59 -22.29 -23.15
CA LYS A 96 -4.37 -22.06 -21.73
C LYS A 96 -3.67 -20.73 -21.46
N GLU A 97 -2.66 -20.39 -22.26
CA GLU A 97 -1.97 -19.10 -22.19
C GLU A 97 -2.94 -17.93 -22.41
N ALA A 98 -3.76 -17.97 -23.45
CA ALA A 98 -4.73 -16.92 -23.73
C ALA A 98 -5.77 -16.77 -22.60
N THR A 99 -6.22 -17.89 -22.03
CA THR A 99 -7.15 -17.90 -20.90
C THR A 99 -6.52 -17.26 -19.66
N LEU A 100 -5.30 -17.66 -19.31
CA LEU A 100 -4.57 -17.10 -18.18
C LEU A 100 -4.26 -15.62 -18.36
N GLN A 101 -3.85 -15.20 -19.57
CA GLN A 101 -3.64 -13.79 -19.89
C GLN A 101 -4.91 -12.96 -19.69
N THR A 102 -6.06 -13.48 -20.15
CA THR A 102 -7.36 -12.82 -19.95
C THR A 102 -7.69 -12.70 -18.46
N GLN A 103 -7.51 -13.77 -17.68
CA GLN A 103 -7.74 -13.76 -16.23
C GLN A 103 -6.81 -12.79 -15.50
N ILE A 104 -5.53 -12.76 -15.85
CA ILE A 104 -4.57 -11.82 -15.28
C ILE A 104 -4.98 -10.38 -15.59
N GLN A 105 -5.42 -10.11 -16.82
CA GLN A 105 -5.90 -8.78 -17.18
C GLN A 105 -7.13 -8.37 -16.35
N GLN A 106 -8.13 -9.25 -16.24
CA GLN A 106 -9.32 -9.01 -15.41
C GLN A 106 -8.97 -8.71 -13.95
N LEU A 107 -8.08 -9.52 -13.36
CA LEU A 107 -7.62 -9.31 -11.98
C LEU A 107 -6.88 -7.99 -11.81
N ASN A 108 -6.05 -7.59 -12.79
CA ASN A 108 -5.36 -6.28 -12.74
C ASN A 108 -6.34 -5.11 -12.84
N GLU A 109 -7.37 -5.22 -13.66
CA GLU A 109 -8.44 -4.21 -13.76
C GLU A 109 -9.22 -4.09 -12.45
N GLU A 110 -9.54 -5.22 -11.82
CA GLU A 110 -10.20 -5.27 -10.51
C GLU A 110 -9.32 -4.66 -9.41
N ILE A 111 -8.02 -4.98 -9.38
CA ILE A 111 -7.05 -4.39 -8.45
C ILE A 111 -7.04 -2.86 -8.61
N ALA A 112 -6.94 -2.34 -9.83
CA ALA A 112 -6.92 -0.90 -10.08
C ALA A 112 -8.23 -0.21 -9.60
N ALA A 113 -9.38 -0.85 -9.79
CA ALA A 113 -10.66 -0.35 -9.30
C ALA A 113 -10.71 -0.32 -7.76
N LEU A 114 -10.24 -1.37 -7.10
CA LEU A 114 -10.18 -1.45 -5.64
C LEU A 114 -9.19 -0.43 -5.05
N GLU A 115 -8.02 -0.24 -5.68
CA GLU A 115 -7.04 0.78 -5.26
C GLU A 115 -7.63 2.19 -5.30
N THR A 116 -8.44 2.49 -6.33
CA THR A 116 -9.15 3.77 -6.43
C THR A 116 -10.15 3.95 -5.28
N GLN A 117 -10.92 2.91 -4.95
CA GLN A 117 -11.86 2.94 -3.82
C GLN A 117 -11.14 3.12 -2.49
N ILE A 118 -10.00 2.45 -2.29
CA ILE A 118 -9.16 2.61 -1.10
C ILE A 118 -8.68 4.06 -0.97
N ALA A 119 -8.23 4.67 -2.08
CA ALA A 119 -7.80 6.07 -2.08
C ALA A 119 -8.94 7.02 -1.68
N GLU A 120 -10.13 6.83 -2.24
CA GLU A 120 -11.31 7.62 -1.90
C GLU A 120 -11.69 7.47 -0.42
N LYS A 121 -11.69 6.24 0.11
CA LYS A 121 -12.00 5.98 1.52
C LYS A 121 -10.97 6.58 2.47
N LYS A 122 -9.69 6.55 2.11
CA LYS A 122 -8.63 7.23 2.87
C LYS A 122 -8.87 8.73 2.93
N GLU A 123 -9.29 9.35 1.83
CA GLU A 123 -9.61 10.77 1.81
C GLU A 123 -10.82 11.09 2.69
N GLN A 124 -11.88 10.28 2.62
CA GLN A 124 -13.05 10.41 3.49
C GLN A 124 -12.67 10.31 4.98
N ILE A 125 -11.75 9.41 5.34
CA ILE A 125 -11.23 9.28 6.71
C ILE A 125 -10.47 10.54 7.12
N ASN A 126 -9.60 11.07 6.27
CA ASN A 126 -8.83 12.28 6.56
C ASN A 126 -9.75 13.48 6.83
N VAL A 127 -10.74 13.69 5.95
CA VAL A 127 -11.74 14.76 6.11
C VAL A 127 -12.52 14.59 7.41
N SER A 128 -13.01 13.38 7.69
CA SER A 128 -13.79 13.11 8.90
C SER A 128 -12.96 13.30 10.17
N THR A 129 -11.67 12.94 10.12
CA THR A 129 -10.74 13.13 11.25
C THR A 129 -10.50 14.61 11.52
N ALA A 130 -10.28 15.42 10.47
CA ALA A 130 -10.14 16.87 10.62
C ALA A 130 -11.39 17.51 11.24
N ILE A 131 -12.58 17.15 10.74
CA ILE A 131 -13.85 17.63 11.30
C ILE A 131 -14.01 17.21 12.76
N LEU A 132 -13.66 15.97 13.09
CA LEU A 132 -13.72 15.47 14.46
C LEU A 132 -12.80 16.26 15.39
N GLU A 133 -11.55 16.51 14.98
CA GLU A 133 -10.59 17.31 15.74
C GLU A 133 -11.11 18.74 15.99
N GLU A 134 -11.66 19.39 14.96
CA GLU A 134 -12.26 20.72 15.10
C GLU A 134 -13.46 20.71 16.05
N THR A 135 -14.34 19.72 15.92
CA THR A 135 -15.52 19.57 16.77
C THR A 135 -15.12 19.34 18.23
N CYS A 136 -14.09 18.51 18.48
CA CYS A 136 -13.54 18.30 19.81
C CYS A 136 -12.99 19.60 20.41
N LYS A 137 -12.21 20.37 19.65
CA LYS A 137 -11.67 21.67 20.10
C LYS A 137 -12.79 22.65 20.46
N VAL A 138 -13.82 22.77 19.61
CA VAL A 138 -14.95 23.67 19.88
C VAL A 138 -15.72 23.22 21.12
N ARG A 139 -15.99 21.92 21.24
CA ARG A 139 -16.67 21.34 22.42
C ARG A 139 -15.88 21.65 23.70
N GLU A 140 -14.57 21.42 23.72
CA GLU A 140 -13.72 21.69 24.88
C GLU A 140 -13.74 23.17 25.28
N LEU A 141 -13.73 24.09 24.31
CA LEU A 141 -13.82 25.54 24.57
C LEU A 141 -15.20 25.93 25.13
N LEU A 142 -16.28 25.34 24.62
CA LEU A 142 -17.63 25.59 25.12
C LEU A 142 -17.82 25.03 26.53
N GLU A 143 -17.30 23.82 26.80
CA GLU A 143 -17.32 23.22 28.14
C GLU A 143 -16.57 24.11 29.16
N GLN A 144 -15.44 24.70 28.78
CA GLN A 144 -14.72 25.65 29.64
C GLN A 144 -15.49 26.95 29.88
N ALA A 145 -16.20 27.46 28.88
CA ALA A 145 -17.01 28.66 28.99
C ALA A 145 -18.30 28.45 29.82
N ASP A 146 -18.83 27.22 29.86
CA ASP A 146 -20.05 26.84 30.59
C ASP A 146 -19.79 26.55 32.08
N ILE A 147 -18.52 26.47 32.52
CA ILE A 147 -18.20 26.44 33.96
C ILE A 147 -18.63 27.78 34.55
N PRO A 148 -19.66 27.83 35.43
CA PRO A 148 -20.15 29.08 35.98
C PRO A 148 -19.05 29.70 36.85
N HIS A 149 -18.37 30.71 36.31
CA HIS A 149 -17.45 31.54 37.07
C HIS A 149 -18.23 32.30 38.14
N GLY A 150 -18.37 31.69 39.31
CA GLY A 150 -18.78 32.36 40.53
C GLY A 150 -17.73 33.38 40.96
N THR A 151 -18.08 34.66 40.79
CA THR A 151 -17.71 35.79 41.67
C THR A 151 -16.29 36.44 41.56
N GLN A 152 -16.15 37.37 40.60
CA GLN A 152 -15.63 38.79 40.66
C GLN A 152 -14.24 39.13 41.30
N PRO A 153 -13.66 40.37 41.20
CA PRO A 153 -13.94 41.61 40.43
C PRO A 153 -12.74 42.26 39.68
N VAL A 154 -13.06 43.33 38.93
CA VAL A 154 -12.27 44.39 38.27
C VAL A 154 -10.88 44.74 38.83
N ALA A 155 -9.88 44.92 37.94
CA ALA A 155 -8.81 45.93 38.09
C ALA A 155 -8.32 46.46 36.73
N ILE A 156 -8.88 47.60 36.33
CA ILE A 156 -8.33 48.52 35.32
C ILE A 156 -7.26 49.39 36.02
N LYS A 157 -6.11 49.61 35.35
CA LYS A 157 -5.04 50.63 35.48
C LYS A 157 -3.68 49.92 35.35
N SER A 158 -2.75 50.23 34.45
CA SER A 158 -2.25 51.53 33.96
C SER A 158 -1.48 51.27 32.64
N SER A 159 -1.64 52.07 31.57
CA SER A 159 -0.81 53.27 31.27
C SER A 159 0.70 52.94 31.24
N GLN A 160 1.50 53.14 30.18
CA GLN A 160 1.55 54.28 29.25
C GLN A 160 2.66 54.08 28.19
N HIS A 161 2.51 54.81 27.08
CA HIS A 161 3.54 55.47 26.24
C HIS A 161 4.69 54.65 25.61
N ALA A 162 4.71 54.49 24.29
CA ALA A 162 5.14 55.47 23.28
C ALA A 162 6.66 55.68 23.22
N ALA A 163 7.30 55.06 22.21
CA ALA A 163 8.54 55.54 21.64
C ALA A 163 8.50 55.36 20.12
N LYS A 164 7.87 56.36 19.48
CA LYS A 164 8.07 56.71 18.08
C LYS A 164 9.54 57.16 17.92
N LYS A 165 10.30 56.51 17.04
CA LYS A 165 11.46 57.13 16.37
C LYS A 165 11.40 56.82 14.88
N GLU A 166 10.95 57.84 14.13
CA GLU A 166 11.42 58.15 12.79
C GLU A 166 12.93 58.38 12.82
N ALA A 167 13.67 57.89 11.81
CA ALA A 167 14.28 58.74 10.77
C ALA A 167 15.47 58.07 10.03
N ALA A 168 15.49 58.34 8.71
CA ALA A 168 16.62 58.39 7.76
C ALA A 168 17.21 57.05 7.25
N VAL A 169 17.02 56.60 6.01
CA VAL A 169 17.16 57.17 4.64
C VAL A 169 18.61 57.23 4.11
N LYS A 170 18.82 56.44 3.03
CA LYS A 170 19.79 56.53 1.91
C LYS A 170 21.29 56.35 2.15
N LYS A 171 21.85 55.35 1.45
CA LYS A 171 22.71 55.48 0.24
C LYS A 171 23.09 54.06 -0.26
N GLU A 172 22.70 53.65 -1.47
CA GLU A 172 23.46 53.86 -2.72
C GLU A 172 24.60 52.84 -2.88
N SER A 173 24.39 51.80 -3.71
CA SER A 173 25.35 51.30 -4.72
C SER A 173 24.97 49.89 -5.23
N ALA A 174 24.20 49.84 -6.32
CA ALA A 174 24.51 48.92 -7.43
C ALA A 174 25.43 49.72 -8.40
N PRO A 175 26.19 49.15 -9.37
CA PRO A 175 25.99 47.84 -10.00
C PRO A 175 27.29 47.06 -10.30
N LYS A 176 27.17 45.90 -10.97
CA LYS A 176 27.73 45.60 -12.31
C LYS A 176 28.40 44.21 -12.43
N MET A 177 28.09 43.59 -13.58
CA MET A 177 28.81 42.55 -14.33
C MET A 177 28.64 41.10 -13.88
N GLU A 178 28.40 40.13 -14.74
CA GLU A 178 27.87 39.99 -16.12
C GLU A 178 27.75 38.46 -16.36
N PRO A 179 27.08 37.99 -17.43
CA PRO A 179 26.70 36.60 -17.63
C PRO A 179 27.76 35.80 -18.41
N MET A 180 27.99 34.54 -18.05
CA MET A 180 28.60 33.53 -18.93
C MET A 180 28.08 32.15 -18.51
N GLY A 181 27.59 31.27 -19.38
CA GLY A 181 27.50 31.35 -20.83
C GLY A 181 26.54 30.30 -21.38
N ASN A 182 25.96 30.64 -22.54
CA ASN A 182 25.40 29.69 -23.48
C ASN A 182 26.53 29.06 -24.30
N LEU A 183 26.47 27.75 -24.44
CA LEU A 183 26.92 26.95 -25.60
C LEU A 183 25.74 25.97 -25.79
N ALA A 184 24.83 26.07 -26.75
CA ALA A 184 25.00 26.04 -28.21
C ALA A 184 26.04 24.98 -28.63
N ILE A 185 25.84 24.06 -29.58
CA ILE A 185 24.82 23.80 -30.60
C ILE A 185 25.30 22.47 -31.27
N GLU A 186 24.35 21.68 -31.81
CA GLU A 186 24.48 20.74 -32.96
C GLU A 186 25.14 19.35 -32.91
N ALA A 187 24.40 18.46 -33.61
CA ALA A 187 24.79 17.34 -34.49
C ALA A 187 25.38 16.09 -33.81
N SER A 188 24.99 14.86 -34.18
CA SER A 188 24.51 14.31 -35.47
C SER A 188 23.48 13.19 -35.28
#